data_AF-A0A852ZID9-F1
#
_entry.id   AF-A0A852ZID9-F1
#
_cell.length_a   1.000
_cell.length_b   1.000
_cell.length_c   1.000
_cell.angle_alpha   90.00
_cell.angle_beta   90.00
_cell.angle_gamma   90.00
#
_symmetry.space_group_name_H-M   'P 1'
#
loop_
_entity.id
_entity.type
_entity.pdbx_description
1 polymer ?
#
loop_
_entity_poly.entity_id
_entity_poly.type
_entity_poly.pdbx_seq_one_letter_code
_entity_poly.pdbx_strand_id
1 'polypeptide(L)'
;MTGPRHGQAAAGVAAIAALLGVMSAPGCEPLYGCDERENRFGYRLDALPVLELHPPGATLEDEYSGCDDDDLYATAGRKYHTTGTAAETKAFYRHALPAAGWRLDTHLLAKTNRMCFTKSVDGTAAIFALEWLSEEPQNFYANVKASLRDTLTCADDA
;
A
#
# COMPACT_ATOMS: atom_id res chain seq x y z
N MET A 1 43.61 74.23 34.16
CA MET A 1 42.68 74.98 33.30
C MET A 1 41.41 74.15 33.12
N THR A 2 40.29 74.68 33.64
CA THR A 2 38.89 74.57 33.16
C THR A 2 38.62 73.68 31.93
N GLY A 3 37.61 72.80 31.84
CA GLY A 3 36.41 72.56 32.65
C GLY A 3 35.68 71.25 32.22
N PRO A 4 34.46 70.97 32.74
CA PRO A 4 33.80 69.65 32.67
C PRO A 4 32.49 69.60 31.82
N ARG A 5 31.94 68.37 31.72
CA ARG A 5 30.59 67.94 31.23
C ARG A 5 30.51 67.79 29.70
N HIS A 6 29.93 66.76 29.11
CA HIS A 6 28.55 66.24 29.15
C HIS A 6 28.64 64.69 28.98
N GLY A 7 27.84 63.80 29.57
CA GLY A 7 26.40 63.79 29.77
C GLY A 7 25.74 62.84 28.76
N GLN A 8 24.99 61.84 29.27
CA GLN A 8 24.08 60.89 28.58
C GLN A 8 24.74 59.63 27.98
N ALA A 9 24.14 58.44 28.01
CA ALA A 9 23.02 57.86 28.75
C ALA A 9 23.12 56.32 28.60
N ALA A 10 22.37 55.62 29.45
CA ALA A 10 22.21 54.18 29.53
C ALA A 10 21.91 53.48 28.18
N ALA A 11 22.32 52.22 28.07
CA ALA A 11 21.40 51.07 28.02
C ALA A 11 22.18 49.81 27.64
N GLY A 12 22.27 48.85 28.56
CA GLY A 12 22.60 47.49 28.18
C GLY A 12 21.42 46.88 27.42
N VAL A 13 21.71 46.08 26.39
CA VAL A 13 20.81 45.00 25.98
C VAL A 13 21.65 43.79 25.59
N ALA A 14 21.24 42.67 26.16
CA ALA A 14 21.79 41.35 26.09
C ALA A 14 21.96 40.81 24.66
N ALA A 15 22.94 39.91 24.54
CA ALA A 15 23.08 38.97 23.44
C ALA A 15 21.78 38.18 23.23
N ILE A 16 21.37 38.04 21.97
CA ILE A 16 20.47 36.97 21.55
C ILE A 16 21.17 36.23 20.41
N ALA A 17 21.73 35.07 20.74
CA ALA A 17 22.16 34.08 19.76
C ALA A 17 20.91 33.62 18.99
N ALA A 18 20.88 33.90 17.69
CA ALA A 18 19.85 33.39 16.80
C ALA A 18 20.07 31.88 16.61
N LEU A 19 19.42 31.08 17.45
CA LEU A 19 19.16 29.67 17.15
C LEU A 19 18.18 29.65 15.97
N LEU A 20 18.68 29.31 14.78
CA LEU A 20 17.85 28.89 13.65
C LEU A 20 17.23 27.54 14.00
N GLY A 21 16.18 27.57 14.82
CA GLY A 21 15.28 26.44 15.00
C GLY A 21 14.46 26.28 13.73
N VAL A 22 14.82 25.30 12.91
CA VAL A 22 13.91 24.79 11.88
C VAL A 22 12.73 24.17 12.63
N MET A 23 11.66 24.96 12.77
CA MET A 23 10.40 24.46 13.29
C MET A 23 9.78 23.59 12.20
N SER A 24 10.01 22.29 12.28
CA SER A 24 9.18 21.31 11.58
C SER A 24 7.76 21.46 12.11
N ALA A 25 6.91 22.19 11.37
CA ALA A 25 5.49 22.19 11.64
C ALA A 25 4.97 20.77 11.34
N PRO A 26 4.29 20.09 12.28
CA PRO A 26 3.51 18.92 11.94
C PRO A 26 2.30 19.42 11.13
N GLY A 27 2.27 19.16 9.81
CA GLY A 27 1.11 19.54 9.00
C GLY A 27 1.36 20.01 7.56
N CYS A 28 2.54 19.78 6.99
CA CYS A 28 2.72 19.87 5.53
C CYS A 28 3.12 18.51 4.97
N GLU A 29 2.29 17.50 5.22
CA GLU A 29 2.26 16.32 4.36
C GLU A 29 1.49 16.69 3.10
N PRO A 30 1.92 16.26 1.90
CA PRO A 30 1.13 16.46 0.70
C PRO A 30 -0.25 15.83 0.91
N LEU A 31 -1.31 16.62 0.71
CA LEU A 31 -2.72 16.18 0.88
C LEU A 31 -3.18 15.19 -0.21
N TYR A 32 -2.26 14.60 -0.96
CA TYR A 32 -2.49 13.66 -2.06
C TYR A 32 -1.48 12.53 -1.96
N GLY A 33 -1.96 11.30 -2.12
CA GLY A 33 -1.14 10.08 -2.06
C GLY A 33 -1.22 9.36 -0.71
N CYS A 34 -0.56 8.21 -0.66
CA CYS A 34 -0.53 7.36 0.51
C CYS A 34 0.32 7.93 1.62
N ASP A 35 -0.13 7.81 2.87
CA ASP A 35 0.70 8.16 4.01
C ASP A 35 1.64 6.99 4.42
N GLU A 36 2.49 7.23 5.42
CA GLU A 36 3.38 6.20 5.95
C GLU A 36 2.63 4.98 6.52
N ARG A 37 1.41 5.18 7.03
CA ARG A 37 0.59 4.12 7.61
C ARG A 37 0.02 3.22 6.52
N GLU A 38 -0.44 3.75 5.39
CA GLU A 38 -0.84 2.90 4.25
C GLU A 38 0.36 2.14 3.67
N ASN A 39 1.50 2.81 3.44
CA ASN A 39 2.72 2.16 2.93
C ASN A 39 3.18 1.01 3.84
N ARG A 40 3.21 1.24 5.16
CA ARG A 40 3.56 0.22 6.14
C ARG A 40 2.55 -0.92 6.20
N PHE A 41 1.28 -0.65 5.92
CA PHE A 41 0.28 -1.71 5.78
C PHE A 41 0.55 -2.56 4.54
N GLY A 42 0.98 -1.95 3.42
CA GLY A 42 1.45 -2.67 2.22
C GLY A 42 2.53 -3.70 2.52
N TYR A 43 3.58 -3.30 3.26
CA TYR A 43 4.63 -4.25 3.67
C TYR A 43 4.15 -5.36 4.60
N ARG A 44 3.08 -5.12 5.37
CA ARG A 44 2.43 -6.19 6.16
C ARG A 44 1.62 -7.13 5.28
N LEU A 45 0.97 -6.61 4.24
CA LEU A 45 0.28 -7.44 3.25
C LEU A 45 1.26 -8.34 2.50
N ASP A 46 2.46 -7.84 2.20
CA ASP A 46 3.53 -8.58 1.54
C ASP A 46 3.97 -9.83 2.31
N ALA A 47 3.97 -9.74 3.64
CA ALA A 47 4.32 -10.86 4.51
C ALA A 47 3.20 -11.91 4.65
N LEU A 48 2.04 -11.75 3.96
CA LEU A 48 0.94 -12.70 4.07
C LEU A 48 1.28 -14.00 3.34
N PRO A 49 1.15 -15.17 4.01
CA PRO A 49 1.40 -16.47 3.38
C PRO A 49 0.51 -16.78 2.16
N VAL A 50 -0.57 -16.02 1.98
CA VAL A 50 -1.46 -16.16 0.83
C VAL A 50 -0.77 -15.80 -0.49
N LEU A 51 0.21 -14.89 -0.45
CA LEU A 51 0.96 -14.46 -1.64
C LEU A 51 1.95 -15.52 -2.10
N GLU A 52 2.36 -16.43 -1.22
CA GLU A 52 3.20 -17.58 -1.54
C GLU A 52 2.41 -18.75 -2.19
N LEU A 53 1.08 -18.66 -2.22
CA LEU A 53 0.26 -19.69 -2.87
C LEU A 53 0.35 -19.53 -4.37
N HIS A 54 0.76 -20.58 -5.07
CA HIS A 54 0.72 -20.66 -6.52
C HIS A 54 0.50 -22.11 -6.97
N PRO A 55 -0.08 -22.34 -8.16
CA PRO A 55 -0.21 -23.70 -8.69
C PRO A 55 1.17 -24.33 -8.95
N PRO A 56 1.29 -25.66 -8.90
CA PRO A 56 2.53 -26.36 -9.21
C PRO A 56 3.04 -25.98 -10.61
N GLY A 57 4.34 -25.69 -10.70
CA GLY A 57 4.99 -25.32 -11.96
C GLY A 57 4.86 -23.85 -12.35
N ALA A 58 4.10 -23.04 -11.60
CA ALA A 58 4.18 -21.58 -11.76
C ALA A 58 5.50 -21.04 -11.21
N THR A 59 6.11 -20.09 -11.92
CA THR A 59 7.35 -19.40 -11.54
C THR A 59 7.08 -17.95 -11.20
N LEU A 60 7.69 -17.46 -10.13
CA LEU A 60 7.62 -16.05 -9.76
C LEU A 60 8.45 -15.23 -10.75
N GLU A 61 7.82 -14.21 -11.34
CA GLU A 61 8.46 -13.27 -12.26
C GLU A 61 8.72 -11.92 -11.61
N ASP A 62 7.81 -11.46 -10.75
CA ASP A 62 7.90 -10.15 -10.09
C ASP A 62 7.14 -10.12 -8.76
N GLU A 63 7.58 -9.26 -7.85
CA GLU A 63 6.94 -9.02 -6.56
C GLU A 63 6.98 -7.53 -6.19
N TYR A 64 5.92 -7.07 -5.55
CA TYR A 64 5.81 -5.66 -5.17
C TYR A 64 4.96 -5.49 -3.92
N SER A 65 5.21 -4.40 -3.20
CA SER A 65 4.38 -3.98 -2.06
C SER A 65 4.56 -2.49 -1.77
N GLY A 66 3.56 -1.91 -1.12
CA GLY A 66 3.53 -0.50 -0.78
C GLY A 66 2.11 0.02 -0.79
N CYS A 67 1.92 1.18 -1.40
CA CYS A 67 0.60 1.77 -1.56
C CYS A 67 0.44 2.33 -2.96
N ASP A 68 -0.78 2.20 -3.48
CA ASP A 68 -1.18 2.82 -4.73
C ASP A 68 -1.60 4.26 -4.47
N ASP A 69 -0.81 5.24 -4.93
CA ASP A 69 -1.02 6.66 -4.65
C ASP A 69 -2.30 7.22 -5.28
N ASP A 70 -2.82 6.58 -6.33
CA ASP A 70 -4.03 7.03 -7.02
C ASP A 70 -5.30 6.55 -6.28
N ASP A 71 -5.30 5.29 -5.84
CA ASP A 71 -6.46 4.67 -5.18
C ASP A 71 -6.37 4.68 -3.64
N LEU A 72 -5.23 5.07 -3.09
CA LEU A 72 -4.94 5.11 -1.65
C LEU A 72 -5.10 3.75 -0.95
N TYR A 73 -4.79 2.68 -1.68
CA TYR A 73 -4.85 1.32 -1.17
C TYR A 73 -3.46 0.79 -0.84
N ALA A 74 -3.32 0.27 0.37
CA ALA A 74 -2.18 -0.58 0.70
C ALA A 74 -2.26 -1.83 -0.18
N THR A 75 -1.16 -2.17 -0.85
CA THR A 75 -1.11 -3.25 -1.84
C THR A 75 0.15 -4.09 -1.68
N ALA A 76 0.04 -5.38 -1.99
CA ALA A 76 1.14 -6.28 -2.21
C ALA A 76 0.74 -7.34 -3.23
N GLY A 77 1.67 -7.76 -4.09
CA GLY A 77 1.35 -8.71 -5.14
C GLY A 77 2.53 -9.51 -5.64
N ARG A 78 2.19 -10.56 -6.37
CA ARG A 78 3.11 -11.45 -7.07
C ARG A 78 2.64 -11.61 -8.51
N LYS A 79 3.57 -11.48 -9.46
CA LYS A 79 3.36 -11.87 -10.86
C LYS A 79 3.95 -13.25 -11.06
N TYR A 80 3.13 -14.17 -11.53
CA TYR A 80 3.57 -15.53 -11.84
C TYR A 80 3.43 -15.82 -13.33
N HIS A 81 4.39 -16.55 -13.87
CA HIS A 81 4.28 -17.23 -15.15
C HIS A 81 3.82 -18.68 -14.94
N THR A 82 2.95 -19.20 -15.80
CA THR A 82 2.49 -20.59 -15.74
C THR A 82 2.41 -21.22 -17.13
N THR A 83 2.76 -22.50 -17.21
CA THR A 83 2.54 -23.32 -18.41
C THR A 83 1.14 -23.95 -18.43
N GLY A 84 0.38 -23.82 -17.34
CA GLY A 84 -1.00 -24.29 -17.23
C GLY A 84 -2.02 -23.32 -17.82
N THR A 85 -3.29 -23.73 -17.80
CA THR A 85 -4.41 -22.91 -18.25
C THR A 85 -4.93 -21.99 -17.15
N ALA A 86 -5.56 -20.87 -17.54
CA ALA A 86 -6.27 -20.01 -16.59
C ALA A 86 -7.35 -20.78 -15.80
N ALA A 87 -7.98 -21.80 -16.40
CA ALA A 87 -8.99 -22.62 -15.73
C ALA A 87 -8.38 -23.45 -14.59
N GLU A 88 -7.21 -24.05 -14.80
CA GLU A 88 -6.48 -24.82 -13.79
C GLU A 88 -5.99 -23.93 -12.65
N THR A 89 -5.40 -22.78 -12.96
CA THR A 89 -4.98 -21.80 -11.94
C THR A 89 -6.18 -21.32 -11.11
N LYS A 90 -7.32 -21.01 -11.74
CA LYS A 90 -8.55 -20.67 -11.00
C LYS A 90 -9.04 -21.81 -10.12
N ALA A 91 -9.01 -23.04 -10.61
CA ALA A 91 -9.40 -24.20 -9.83
C ALA A 91 -8.51 -24.37 -8.59
N PHE A 92 -7.20 -24.15 -8.73
CA PHE A 92 -6.26 -24.13 -7.62
C PHE A 92 -6.65 -23.09 -6.55
N TYR A 93 -6.82 -21.81 -6.92
CA TYR A 93 -7.14 -20.77 -5.95
C TYR A 93 -8.53 -20.88 -5.34
N ARG A 94 -9.52 -21.45 -6.06
CA ARG A 94 -10.84 -21.79 -5.48
C ARG A 94 -10.74 -22.74 -4.30
N HIS A 95 -9.69 -23.56 -4.23
CA HIS A 95 -9.45 -24.47 -3.12
C HIS A 95 -8.51 -23.87 -2.08
N ALA A 96 -7.37 -23.33 -2.52
CA ALA A 96 -6.30 -22.86 -1.64
C ALA A 96 -6.71 -21.64 -0.78
N LEU A 97 -7.44 -20.68 -1.35
CA LEU A 97 -7.82 -19.45 -0.64
C LEU A 97 -8.83 -19.70 0.47
N PRO A 98 -9.93 -20.45 0.25
CA PRO A 98 -10.81 -20.85 1.34
C PRO A 98 -10.11 -21.64 2.45
N ALA A 99 -9.17 -22.52 2.11
CA ALA A 99 -8.35 -23.22 3.11
C ALA A 99 -7.49 -22.26 3.95
N ALA A 100 -7.06 -21.15 3.37
CA ALA A 100 -6.36 -20.05 4.07
C ALA A 100 -7.32 -19.04 4.75
N GLY A 101 -8.62 -19.32 4.78
CA GLY A 101 -9.65 -18.50 5.43
C GLY A 101 -10.13 -17.30 4.61
N TRP A 102 -9.85 -17.27 3.31
CA TRP A 102 -10.37 -16.25 2.39
C TRP A 102 -11.70 -16.69 1.78
N ARG A 103 -12.68 -15.79 1.75
CA ARG A 103 -14.02 -16.09 1.25
C ARG A 103 -14.18 -15.59 -0.18
N LEU A 104 -14.55 -16.49 -1.09
CA LEU A 104 -14.82 -16.15 -2.48
C LEU A 104 -15.97 -15.12 -2.58
N ASP A 105 -15.73 -14.06 -3.35
CA ASP A 105 -16.78 -13.11 -3.74
C ASP A 105 -17.42 -13.58 -5.06
N THR A 106 -18.63 -14.13 -4.95
CA THR A 106 -19.37 -14.69 -6.09
C THR A 106 -19.99 -13.64 -7.00
N HIS A 107 -20.14 -12.40 -6.54
CA HIS A 107 -20.73 -11.32 -7.34
C HIS A 107 -19.80 -10.85 -8.46
N LEU A 108 -18.50 -11.13 -8.33
CA LEU A 108 -17.45 -10.62 -9.21
C LEU A 108 -16.82 -11.71 -10.08
N LEU A 109 -17.37 -12.93 -10.03
CA LEU A 109 -17.04 -14.05 -10.92
C LEU A 109 -17.46 -13.82 -12.38
N ALA A 110 -18.26 -12.79 -12.65
CA ALA A 110 -18.78 -12.50 -13.99
C ALA A 110 -17.70 -12.00 -14.97
N LYS A 111 -16.56 -11.48 -14.48
CA LYS A 111 -15.42 -11.15 -15.34
C LYS A 111 -14.56 -12.40 -15.57
N THR A 112 -14.47 -12.84 -16.83
CA THR A 112 -13.81 -14.10 -17.20
C THR A 112 -12.30 -14.10 -16.96
N ASN A 113 -11.68 -12.98 -16.64
CA ASN A 113 -10.24 -12.85 -16.37
C ASN A 113 -9.93 -12.50 -14.91
N ARG A 114 -10.89 -12.56 -13.99
CA ARG A 114 -10.64 -12.23 -12.58
C ARG A 114 -11.36 -13.13 -11.58
N MET A 115 -10.77 -13.29 -10.40
CA MET A 115 -11.42 -13.84 -9.21
C MET A 115 -11.07 -13.01 -7.98
N CYS A 116 -12.04 -12.85 -7.08
CA CYS A 116 -11.90 -12.02 -5.89
C CYS A 116 -12.26 -12.80 -4.63
N PHE A 117 -11.49 -12.60 -3.57
CA PHE A 117 -11.72 -13.19 -2.28
C PHE A 117 -11.54 -12.13 -1.19
N THR A 118 -12.27 -12.27 -0.09
CA THR A 118 -12.26 -11.31 1.00
C THR A 118 -11.81 -11.96 2.30
N LYS A 119 -11.06 -11.21 3.12
CA LYS A 119 -10.69 -11.58 4.47
C LYS A 119 -10.42 -10.33 5.29
N SER A 120 -10.54 -10.42 6.62
CA SER A 120 -9.99 -9.38 7.50
C SER A 120 -8.53 -9.70 7.82
N VAL A 121 -7.65 -8.72 7.62
CA VAL A 121 -6.22 -8.78 7.96
C VAL A 121 -5.97 -7.68 8.98
N ASP A 122 -5.51 -8.03 10.19
CA ASP A 122 -5.31 -7.10 11.30
C ASP A 122 -6.52 -6.18 11.60
N GLY A 123 -7.73 -6.67 11.40
CA GLY A 123 -8.97 -5.90 11.59
C GLY A 123 -9.37 -5.02 10.41
N THR A 124 -8.56 -4.95 9.35
CA THR A 124 -8.85 -4.23 8.10
C THR A 124 -9.44 -5.17 7.06
N ALA A 125 -10.43 -4.72 6.30
CA ALA A 125 -10.95 -5.47 5.17
C ALA A 125 -9.90 -5.53 4.04
N ALA A 126 -9.57 -6.74 3.59
CA ALA A 126 -8.65 -6.97 2.50
C ALA A 126 -9.31 -7.82 1.40
N ILE A 127 -8.91 -7.55 0.16
CA ILE A 127 -9.28 -8.31 -1.02
C ILE A 127 -8.04 -8.99 -1.58
N PHE A 128 -8.15 -10.28 -1.87
CA PHE A 128 -7.23 -10.99 -2.75
C PHE A 128 -7.85 -11.03 -4.14
N ALA A 129 -7.16 -10.48 -5.14
CA ALA A 129 -7.55 -10.50 -6.54
C ALA A 129 -6.58 -11.39 -7.33
N LEU A 130 -7.14 -12.24 -8.17
CA LEU A 130 -6.42 -13.09 -9.11
C LEU A 130 -6.79 -12.66 -10.53
N GLU A 131 -5.81 -12.19 -11.31
CA GLU A 131 -6.06 -11.47 -12.56
C GLU A 131 -5.16 -11.95 -13.71
N TRP A 132 -5.70 -11.92 -14.93
CA TRP A 132 -4.96 -12.16 -16.18
C TRP A 132 -5.08 -10.94 -17.08
N LEU A 133 -3.94 -10.47 -17.58
CA LEU A 133 -3.89 -9.50 -18.66
C LEU A 133 -4.06 -10.24 -19.99
N SER A 134 -4.89 -9.70 -20.89
CA SER A 134 -5.19 -10.35 -22.18
C SER A 134 -3.97 -10.51 -23.08
N GLU A 135 -2.99 -9.64 -22.92
CA GLU A 135 -1.75 -9.62 -23.72
C GLU A 135 -0.74 -10.68 -23.25
N GLU A 136 -0.88 -11.17 -22.02
CA GLU A 136 0.02 -12.15 -21.40
C GLU A 136 -0.78 -13.28 -20.74
N PRO A 137 -1.48 -14.13 -21.52
CA PRO A 137 -2.41 -15.11 -20.96
C PRO A 137 -1.73 -16.21 -20.10
N GLN A 138 -0.41 -16.33 -20.20
CA GLN A 138 0.43 -17.22 -19.40
C GLN A 138 0.90 -16.57 -18.10
N ASN A 139 0.70 -15.26 -17.93
CA ASN A 139 1.01 -14.55 -16.71
C ASN A 139 -0.28 -14.25 -15.95
N PHE A 140 -0.20 -14.36 -14.64
CA PHE A 140 -1.29 -13.95 -13.76
C PHE A 140 -0.74 -13.21 -12.55
N TYR A 141 -1.58 -12.36 -11.99
CA TYR A 141 -1.27 -11.55 -10.84
C TYR A 141 -2.09 -12.05 -9.65
N ALA A 142 -1.40 -12.28 -8.54
CA ALA A 142 -1.97 -12.58 -7.23
C ALA A 142 -1.74 -11.36 -6.35
N ASN A 143 -2.78 -10.57 -6.13
CA ASN A 143 -2.68 -9.26 -5.48
C ASN A 143 -3.53 -9.23 -4.22
N VAL A 144 -3.03 -8.63 -3.15
CA VAL A 144 -3.79 -8.29 -1.95
C VAL A 144 -3.84 -6.79 -1.82
N LYS A 145 -5.05 -6.24 -1.70
CA LYS A 145 -5.30 -4.82 -1.43
C LYS A 145 -6.07 -4.66 -0.14
N ALA A 146 -5.84 -3.56 0.57
CA ALA A 146 -6.59 -3.17 1.75
C ALA A 146 -6.76 -1.65 1.77
N SER A 147 -7.99 -1.18 2.03
CA SER A 147 -8.23 0.24 2.29
C SER A 147 -8.30 0.48 3.78
N LEU A 148 -7.60 1.53 4.24
CA LEU A 148 -7.65 1.98 5.63
C LEU A 148 -8.57 3.18 5.84
N ARG A 149 -9.16 3.71 4.76
CA ARG A 149 -9.90 4.97 4.72
C ARG A 149 -11.32 4.78 4.16
N ASP A 150 -11.46 3.90 3.17
CA ASP A 150 -12.67 3.73 2.37
C ASP A 150 -13.14 2.27 2.28
N THR A 151 -14.28 2.08 1.64
CA THR A 151 -14.82 0.75 1.37
C THR A 151 -14.12 0.17 0.15
N LEU A 152 -13.39 -0.92 0.36
CA LEU A 152 -12.68 -1.60 -0.73
C LEU A 152 -13.68 -2.44 -1.55
N THR A 153 -13.68 -2.28 -2.86
CA THR A 153 -14.39 -3.19 -3.76
C THR A 153 -13.42 -3.80 -4.75
N CYS A 154 -13.74 -5.01 -5.21
CA CYS A 154 -12.95 -5.58 -6.29
C CYS A 154 -13.26 -4.90 -7.64
N ALA A 155 -14.27 -4.03 -7.74
CA ALA A 155 -14.67 -3.44 -9.02
C ALA A 155 -13.78 -2.28 -9.46
N ASP A 156 -13.04 -1.67 -8.54
CA ASP A 156 -12.39 -0.37 -8.72
C ASP A 156 -11.18 -0.38 -9.69
N ASP A 157 -10.73 -1.56 -10.13
CA ASP A 157 -9.59 -1.74 -11.05
C ASP A 157 -10.00 -2.15 -12.49
N ALA A 158 -11.01 -1.49 -13.08
CA ALA A 158 -11.56 -1.85 -14.39
C ALA A 158 -11.15 -0.90 -15.53
#